data_AF-A0A2N1MIA8-F1
#
_entry.id   AF-A0A2N1MIA8-F1
#
_cell.length_a   1.000
_cell.length_b   1.000
_cell.length_c   1.000
_cell.angle_alpha   90.00
_cell.angle_beta   90.00
_cell.angle_gamma   90.00
#
_symmetry.space_group_name_H-M   'P 1'
#
loop_
_entity.id
_entity.type
_entity.pdbx_description
1 polymer ?
#
loop_
_entity_poly.entity_id
_entity_poly.type
_entity_poly.pdbx_seq_one_letter_code
_entity_poly.pdbx_strand_id
1 'polypeptide(L)'
;MLAESLGNLPPLLLVTGDEERIRDEIIYLAHRSAEPTKYKGPSYNAGKFEKSPFQTPTNTTLEIYEEMPHVFQMMEHPSTTKSYERTSEFIDRVINSPNEPLPPSSYNYISIKGEFNPLKEHHKKVLDWEEIGIVPSVTRNEFNSTTSHILTPKLLISIGIISVLAYILY
;
A
#
# COMPACT_ATOMS: atom_id res chain seq x y z
N MET A 1 19.05 3.98 -5.77
CA MET A 1 19.21 2.97 -6.84
C MET A 1 18.24 1.83 -6.55
N LEU A 2 17.30 1.52 -7.45
CA LEU A 2 16.40 0.36 -7.28
C LEU A 2 17.18 -0.94 -7.48
N ALA A 3 16.78 -2.01 -6.78
CA ALA A 3 17.30 -3.35 -7.02
C ALA A 3 17.01 -3.79 -8.46
N GLU A 4 17.89 -4.62 -9.02
CA GLU A 4 17.76 -5.14 -10.40
C GLU A 4 16.59 -6.12 -10.52
N SER A 5 16.36 -6.91 -9.47
CA SER A 5 15.22 -7.82 -9.32
C SER A 5 14.86 -8.02 -7.85
N LEU A 6 13.62 -8.44 -7.60
CA LEU A 6 13.08 -8.81 -6.29
C LEU A 6 12.66 -10.30 -6.24
N GLY A 7 13.17 -11.09 -7.17
CA GLY A 7 13.04 -12.55 -7.18
C GLY A 7 13.99 -13.24 -6.19
N ASN A 8 13.83 -14.55 -6.03
CA ASN A 8 14.66 -15.43 -5.20
C ASN A 8 14.76 -15.04 -3.71
N LEU A 9 13.84 -14.21 -3.21
CA LEU A 9 13.78 -13.90 -1.79
C LEU A 9 13.18 -15.10 -1.02
N PRO A 10 13.41 -15.19 0.30
CA PRO A 10 12.63 -16.05 1.16
C PRO A 10 11.12 -15.76 1.01
N PRO A 11 10.24 -16.69 1.41
CA PRO A 11 8.81 -16.44 1.43
C PRO A 11 8.47 -15.14 2.16
N LEU A 12 7.55 -14.36 1.61
CA LEU A 12 7.18 -13.04 2.14
C LEU A 12 5.71 -13.03 2.59
N LEU A 13 5.49 -12.53 3.80
CA LEU A 13 4.20 -12.00 4.24
C LEU A 13 4.34 -10.47 4.32
N LEU A 14 3.61 -9.77 3.47
CA LEU A 14 3.59 -8.31 3.39
C LEU A 14 2.25 -7.82 3.91
N VAL A 15 2.28 -6.99 4.95
CA VAL A 15 1.08 -6.48 5.63
C VAL A 15 1.08 -4.96 5.59
N THR A 16 -0.05 -4.37 5.22
CA THR A 16 -0.24 -2.91 5.21
C THR A 16 -1.69 -2.55 5.53
N GLY A 17 -1.92 -1.35 6.04
CA GLY A 17 -3.25 -0.79 6.17
C GLY A 17 -3.75 -0.16 4.86
N ASP A 18 -5.08 -0.13 4.65
CA ASP A 18 -5.66 0.55 3.48
C ASP A 18 -5.51 2.08 3.61
N GLU A 19 -5.54 2.63 4.82
CA GLU A 19 -5.42 4.06 5.11
C GLU A 19 -3.97 4.47 5.45
N GLU A 20 -3.02 3.88 4.73
CA GLU A 20 -1.59 4.07 4.95
C GLU A 20 -0.88 4.69 3.75
N ARG A 21 0.00 5.68 4.00
CA ARG A 21 0.72 6.39 2.93
C ARG A 21 1.71 5.52 2.17
N ILE A 22 2.26 4.49 2.80
CA ILE A 22 3.24 3.57 2.21
C ILE A 22 2.57 2.31 1.60
N ARG A 23 1.24 2.21 1.61
CA ARG A 23 0.48 1.06 1.08
C ARG A 23 0.90 0.71 -0.34
N ASP A 24 1.00 1.71 -1.20
CA ASP A 24 1.31 1.53 -2.62
C ASP A 24 2.74 0.96 -2.81
N GLU A 25 3.69 1.32 -1.94
CA GLU A 25 5.04 0.75 -1.96
C GLU A 25 5.05 -0.75 -1.63
N ILE A 26 4.22 -1.16 -0.66
CA ILE A 26 4.07 -2.55 -0.25
C ILE A 26 3.37 -3.38 -1.34
N ILE A 27 2.32 -2.85 -1.96
CA ILE A 27 1.65 -3.46 -3.12
C ILE A 27 2.66 -3.63 -4.26
N TYR A 28 3.42 -2.59 -4.57
CA TYR A 28 4.43 -2.61 -5.62
C TYR A 28 5.49 -3.68 -5.34
N LEU A 29 6.05 -3.72 -4.13
CA LEU A 29 6.98 -4.77 -3.70
C LEU A 29 6.40 -6.17 -3.91
N ALA A 30 5.14 -6.39 -3.51
CA ALA A 30 4.50 -7.70 -3.60
C ALA A 30 4.39 -8.22 -5.04
N HIS A 31 3.93 -7.37 -5.96
CA HIS A 31 3.81 -7.73 -7.37
C HIS A 31 5.19 -7.95 -8.01
N ARG A 32 6.15 -7.07 -7.70
CA ARG A 32 7.52 -7.16 -8.21
C ARG A 32 8.26 -8.40 -7.74
N SER A 33 8.00 -8.89 -6.53
CA SER A 33 8.61 -10.12 -6.02
C SER A 33 7.91 -11.38 -6.54
N ALA A 34 6.59 -11.37 -6.63
CA ALA A 34 5.79 -12.53 -7.03
C ALA A 34 5.80 -12.80 -8.54
N GLU A 35 5.86 -11.76 -9.39
CA GLU A 35 5.85 -11.90 -10.84
C GLU A 35 6.94 -11.00 -11.48
N PRO A 36 8.23 -11.21 -11.17
CA PRO A 36 9.31 -10.27 -11.51
C PRO A 36 9.53 -10.09 -13.02
N THR A 37 9.15 -11.09 -13.83
CA THR A 37 9.21 -11.00 -15.31
C THR A 37 8.11 -10.11 -15.89
N LYS A 38 6.94 -10.04 -15.23
CA LYS A 38 5.77 -9.26 -15.66
C LYS A 38 5.86 -7.83 -15.14
N TYR A 39 6.12 -7.66 -13.85
CA TYR A 39 6.29 -6.35 -13.24
C TYR A 39 7.79 -6.06 -13.14
N LYS A 40 8.31 -5.40 -14.18
CA LYS A 40 9.74 -5.03 -14.28
C LYS A 40 10.01 -3.66 -13.68
N GLY A 41 11.29 -3.32 -13.61
CA GLY A 41 11.78 -1.97 -13.28
C GLY A 41 11.04 -0.90 -14.07
N PRO A 42 10.84 0.31 -13.53
CA PRO A 42 10.50 1.46 -14.36
C PRO A 42 11.51 1.60 -15.51
N SER A 43 11.14 2.29 -16.58
CA SER A 43 11.97 2.38 -17.80
C SER A 43 13.45 2.73 -17.58
N TYR A 44 13.76 3.61 -16.62
CA TYR A 44 15.14 3.98 -16.26
C TYR A 44 15.95 2.84 -15.58
N ASN A 45 15.30 1.73 -15.25
CA ASN A 45 15.87 0.50 -14.72
C ASN A 45 15.80 -0.66 -15.73
N ALA A 46 15.49 -0.38 -17.00
CA ALA A 46 15.39 -1.37 -18.07
C ALA A 46 16.70 -2.14 -18.29
N GLY A 47 16.58 -3.43 -18.65
CA GLY A 47 17.72 -4.29 -18.98
C GLY A 47 18.53 -4.81 -17.79
N LYS A 48 18.23 -4.35 -16.56
CA LYS A 48 18.91 -4.84 -15.35
C LYS A 48 18.34 -6.17 -14.85
N PHE A 49 17.03 -6.38 -15.00
CA PHE A 49 16.37 -7.63 -14.60
C PHE A 49 16.99 -8.84 -15.31
N GLU A 50 17.21 -8.74 -16.62
CA GLU A 50 17.75 -9.83 -17.46
C GLU A 50 19.18 -10.23 -17.08
N LYS A 51 19.92 -9.32 -16.43
CA LYS A 51 21.28 -9.56 -15.95
C LYS A 51 21.32 -10.02 -14.49
N SER A 52 20.21 -9.89 -13.77
CA SER A 52 20.12 -10.26 -12.37
C SER A 52 20.21 -11.79 -12.23
N PRO A 53 20.94 -12.32 -11.24
CA PRO A 53 20.86 -13.73 -10.89
C PRO A 53 19.55 -14.09 -10.17
N PHE A 54 18.76 -13.09 -9.76
CA PHE A 54 17.57 -13.25 -8.92
C PHE A 54 16.27 -13.17 -9.73
N GLN A 55 16.04 -14.09 -10.66
CA GLN A 55 14.89 -14.03 -11.59
C GLN A 55 13.70 -14.92 -11.20
N THR A 56 13.89 -15.84 -10.26
CA THR A 56 12.83 -16.77 -9.83
C THR A 56 11.76 -16.03 -9.04
N PRO A 57 10.46 -16.23 -9.35
CA PRO A 57 9.36 -15.73 -8.54
C PRO A 57 9.51 -16.05 -7.04
N THR A 58 9.29 -15.03 -6.20
CA THR A 58 9.25 -15.17 -4.75
C THR A 58 7.83 -15.54 -4.31
N ASN A 59 7.69 -16.54 -3.43
CA ASN A 59 6.41 -16.85 -2.80
C ASN A 59 5.97 -15.68 -1.91
N THR A 60 4.90 -14.98 -2.29
CA THR A 60 4.53 -13.70 -1.69
C THR A 60 3.05 -13.69 -1.34
N THR A 61 2.74 -13.40 -0.08
CA THR A 61 1.38 -13.13 0.40
C THR A 61 1.28 -11.66 0.77
N LEU A 62 0.37 -10.93 0.12
CA LEU A 62 0.01 -9.56 0.46
C LEU A 62 -1.33 -9.54 1.21
N GLU A 63 -1.37 -8.83 2.33
CA GLU A 63 -2.57 -8.59 3.12
C GLU A 63 -2.74 -7.09 3.39
N ILE A 64 -3.82 -6.51 2.83
CA ILE A 64 -4.21 -5.11 3.02
C ILE A 64 -5.40 -5.08 3.97
N TYR A 65 -5.29 -4.41 5.11
CA TYR A 65 -6.36 -4.35 6.10
C TYR A 65 -7.21 -3.08 5.93
N GLU A 66 -8.52 -3.27 5.76
CA GLU A 66 -9.51 -2.20 5.61
C GLU A 66 -9.45 -1.18 6.75
N GLU A 67 -9.46 0.11 6.39
CA GLU A 67 -9.50 1.26 7.31
C GLU A 67 -8.33 1.33 8.31
N MET A 68 -7.31 0.49 8.15
CA MET A 68 -6.19 0.45 9.07
C MET A 68 -5.12 1.49 8.71
N PRO A 69 -4.58 2.24 9.70
CA PRO A 69 -3.49 3.18 9.49
C PRO A 69 -2.11 2.49 9.53
N HIS A 70 -1.06 3.30 9.37
CA HIS A 70 0.34 2.88 9.55
C HIS A 70 0.54 2.25 10.95
N VAL A 71 1.12 1.04 10.96
CA VAL A 71 1.40 0.26 12.18
C VAL A 71 0.15 0.06 13.06
N PHE A 72 -0.99 -0.25 12.44
CA PHE A 72 -2.23 -0.54 13.16
C PHE A 72 -2.07 -1.69 14.18
N GLN A 73 -1.07 -2.55 14.03
CA GLN A 73 -0.76 -3.64 14.97
C GLN A 73 -0.45 -3.16 16.40
N MET A 74 -0.15 -1.86 16.59
CA MET A 74 0.03 -1.24 17.90
C MET A 74 -1.27 -0.74 18.53
N MET A 75 -2.42 -0.91 17.85
CA MET A 75 -3.73 -0.44 18.29
C MET A 75 -4.60 -1.61 18.75
N GLU A 76 -5.50 -1.34 19.69
CA GLU A 76 -6.52 -2.30 20.12
C GLU A 76 -7.67 -2.33 19.10
N HIS A 77 -7.58 -3.23 18.11
CA HIS A 77 -8.56 -3.40 17.05
C HIS A 77 -8.68 -4.88 16.62
N PRO A 78 -9.84 -5.40 16.22
CA PRO A 78 -9.97 -6.78 15.73
C PRO A 78 -9.01 -7.13 14.58
N SER A 79 -8.73 -6.17 13.67
CA SER A 79 -7.74 -6.33 12.61
C SER A 79 -6.34 -6.62 13.14
N THR A 80 -5.95 -6.03 14.27
CA THR A 80 -4.67 -6.29 14.93
C THR A 80 -4.55 -7.74 15.34
N THR A 81 -5.57 -8.28 16.03
CA THR A 81 -5.62 -9.69 16.41
C THR A 81 -5.51 -10.59 15.19
N LYS A 82 -6.28 -10.30 14.14
CA LYS A 82 -6.22 -11.05 12.88
C LYS A 82 -4.83 -11.00 12.24
N SER A 83 -4.17 -9.83 12.22
CA SER A 83 -2.82 -9.68 11.68
C SER A 83 -1.79 -10.50 12.45
N TYR A 84 -1.90 -10.56 13.77
CA TYR A 84 -1.03 -11.41 14.60
C TYR A 84 -1.27 -12.90 14.38
N GLU A 85 -2.52 -13.35 14.28
CA GLU A 85 -2.85 -14.73 13.94
C GLU A 85 -2.24 -15.12 12.58
N ARG A 86 -2.45 -14.31 11.55
CA ARG A 86 -1.93 -14.53 10.19
C ARG A 86 -0.41 -14.56 10.14
N THR A 87 0.23 -13.65 10.87
CA THR A 87 1.69 -13.62 11.01
C THR A 87 2.21 -14.88 11.69
N SER A 88 1.53 -15.33 12.76
CA SER A 88 1.92 -16.53 13.50
C SER A 88 1.77 -17.80 12.66
N GLU A 89 0.66 -17.94 11.93
CA GLU A 89 0.43 -19.04 10.98
C GLU A 89 1.49 -19.06 9.86
N PHE A 90 1.88 -17.89 9.34
CA PHE A 90 2.92 -17.78 8.35
C PHE A 90 4.29 -18.22 8.90
N ILE A 91 4.66 -17.72 10.09
CA ILE A 91 5.92 -18.07 10.76
C ILE A 91 5.98 -19.57 11.03
N ASP A 92 4.91 -20.13 11.61
CA ASP A 92 4.81 -21.57 11.91
C ASP A 92 5.01 -22.41 10.65
N ARG A 93 4.32 -22.06 9.55
CA ARG A 93 4.47 -22.75 8.27
C ARG A 93 5.89 -22.69 7.72
N VAL A 94 6.51 -21.52 7.72
CA VAL A 94 7.86 -21.35 7.15
C VAL A 94 8.92 -22.06 7.99
N ILE A 95 8.78 -22.07 9.32
CA ILE A 95 9.79 -22.65 10.23
C ILE A 95 9.58 -24.14 10.44
N ASN A 96 8.35 -24.57 10.73
CA ASN A 96 8.06 -25.93 11.19
C ASN A 96 7.69 -26.89 10.06
N SER A 97 7.29 -26.37 8.89
CA SER A 97 6.95 -27.18 7.71
C SER A 97 7.82 -26.84 6.47
N PRO A 98 9.17 -26.81 6.57
CA PRO A 98 10.04 -26.33 5.48
C PRO A 98 10.02 -27.21 4.22
N ASN A 99 9.56 -28.46 4.35
CA ASN A 99 9.46 -29.41 3.25
C ASN A 99 8.05 -29.46 2.62
N GLU A 100 7.07 -28.80 3.24
CA GLU A 100 5.74 -28.70 2.66
C GLU A 100 5.71 -27.59 1.60
N PRO A 101 5.05 -27.82 0.47
CA PRO A 101 4.90 -26.77 -0.53
C PRO A 101 4.08 -25.62 0.05
N LEU A 102 4.61 -24.41 -0.06
CA LEU A 102 3.87 -23.20 0.30
C LEU A 102 2.66 -23.01 -0.62
N PRO A 103 1.57 -22.42 -0.10
CA PRO A 103 0.45 -22.03 -0.97
C PRO A 103 0.94 -21.05 -2.05
N PRO A 104 0.24 -20.95 -3.20
CA PRO A 104 0.56 -19.96 -4.21
C PRO A 104 0.58 -18.53 -3.64
N SER A 105 1.35 -17.65 -4.28
CA SER A 105 1.32 -16.23 -3.98
C SER A 105 -0.12 -15.70 -4.02
N SER A 106 -0.49 -14.85 -3.08
CA SER A 106 -1.86 -14.36 -2.91
C SER A 106 -1.91 -12.89 -2.55
N TYR A 107 -3.01 -12.23 -2.93
CA TYR A 107 -3.23 -10.80 -2.74
C TYR A 107 -4.61 -10.58 -2.14
N ASN A 108 -4.64 -10.27 -0.85
CA ASN A 108 -5.86 -10.28 -0.06
C ASN A 108 -6.16 -8.89 0.50
N TYR A 109 -7.38 -8.43 0.29
CA TYR A 109 -7.97 -7.33 1.04
C TYR A 109 -8.79 -7.90 2.19
N ILE A 110 -8.46 -7.55 3.42
CA ILE A 110 -9.10 -8.07 4.62
C ILE A 110 -10.04 -6.99 5.16
N SER A 111 -11.34 -7.30 5.17
CA SER A 111 -12.35 -6.36 5.66
C SER A 111 -12.23 -6.15 7.18
N ILE A 112 -12.91 -5.14 7.73
CA ILE A 112 -13.02 -4.93 9.19
C ILE A 112 -13.58 -6.16 9.93
N LYS A 113 -14.30 -7.04 9.22
CA LYS A 113 -14.85 -8.31 9.74
C LYS A 113 -13.86 -9.48 9.67
N GLY A 114 -12.67 -9.26 9.11
CA GLY A 114 -11.65 -10.29 8.90
C GLY A 114 -11.89 -11.17 7.67
N GLU A 115 -12.74 -10.76 6.74
CA GLU A 115 -13.07 -11.53 5.53
C GLU A 115 -12.07 -11.25 4.40
N PHE A 116 -11.66 -12.30 3.70
CA PHE A 116 -10.74 -12.22 2.57
C PHE A 116 -11.49 -11.83 1.30
N ASN A 117 -11.03 -10.76 0.66
CA ASN A 117 -11.58 -10.22 -0.58
C ASN A 117 -10.45 -9.96 -1.59
N PRO A 118 -10.77 -9.86 -2.90
CA PRO A 118 -9.80 -9.39 -3.89
C PRO A 118 -9.37 -7.95 -3.63
N LEU A 119 -8.19 -7.58 -4.14
CA LEU A 119 -7.76 -6.18 -4.14
C LEU A 119 -8.75 -5.29 -4.91
N LYS A 120 -9.08 -4.14 -4.31
CA LYS A 120 -9.84 -3.06 -4.96
C LYS A 120 -9.08 -2.49 -6.17
N GLU A 121 -9.81 -1.91 -7.13
CA GLU A 121 -9.22 -1.34 -8.35
C GLU A 121 -8.19 -0.24 -8.07
N HIS A 122 -8.38 0.57 -7.04
CA HIS A 122 -7.44 1.65 -6.74
C HIS A 122 -6.09 1.14 -6.23
N HIS A 123 -6.02 -0.04 -5.60
CA HIS A 123 -4.76 -0.68 -5.19
C HIS A 123 -3.88 -1.02 -6.39
N LYS A 124 -4.49 -1.31 -7.55
CA LYS A 124 -3.78 -1.74 -8.75
C LYS A 124 -3.12 -0.59 -9.50
N LYS A 125 -3.54 0.66 -9.23
CA LYS A 125 -3.04 1.86 -9.93
C LYS A 125 -1.53 2.06 -9.81
N VAL A 126 -0.92 1.59 -8.72
CA VAL A 126 0.54 1.69 -8.51
C VAL A 126 1.33 0.87 -9.56
N LEU A 127 0.71 -0.15 -10.15
CA LEU A 127 1.37 -1.01 -11.14
C LEU A 127 1.58 -0.31 -12.48
N ASP A 128 0.89 0.81 -12.72
CA ASP A 128 1.00 1.62 -13.93
C ASP A 128 1.98 2.81 -13.76
N TRP A 129 2.67 2.92 -12.62
CA TRP A 129 3.57 4.05 -12.35
C TRP A 129 4.94 3.87 -13.04
N GLU A 130 5.24 4.75 -14.01
CA GLU A 130 6.50 4.72 -14.77
C GLU A 130 7.60 5.64 -14.18
N GLU A 131 7.23 6.61 -13.35
CA GLU A 131 8.14 7.62 -12.80
C GLU A 131 8.42 7.43 -11.30
N ILE A 132 8.22 6.21 -10.78
CA ILE A 132 8.48 5.87 -9.37
C ILE A 132 9.89 6.32 -8.99
N GLY A 133 10.06 7.02 -7.86
CA GLY A 133 11.38 7.43 -7.37
C GLY A 133 12.09 8.52 -8.18
N ILE A 134 11.47 9.03 -9.25
CA ILE A 134 11.91 10.25 -9.92
C ILE A 134 11.31 11.42 -9.13
N VAL A 135 12.18 12.23 -8.52
CA VAL A 135 11.74 13.47 -7.87
C VAL A 135 11.41 14.47 -8.97
N PRO A 136 10.17 14.99 -9.05
CA PRO A 136 9.82 16.01 -10.03
C PRO A 136 10.73 17.22 -9.87
N SER A 137 11.22 17.79 -10.98
CA SER A 137 11.96 19.04 -10.95
C SER A 137 11.00 20.19 -10.67
N VAL A 138 10.65 20.41 -9.40
CA VAL A 138 9.80 21.54 -9.01
C VAL A 138 10.67 22.81 -9.08
N THR A 139 10.37 23.69 -10.04
CA THR A 139 10.95 25.03 -10.01
C THR A 139 10.20 25.85 -8.96
N ARG A 140 10.94 26.59 -8.11
CA ARG A 140 10.40 27.37 -6.97
C ARG A 140 9.22 28.30 -7.32
N ASN A 141 9.04 28.64 -8.60
CA ASN A 141 7.97 29.52 -9.07
C ASN A 141 6.57 28.88 -9.04
N GLU A 142 6.45 27.54 -8.99
CA GLU A 142 5.15 26.84 -8.96
C GLU A 142 4.47 26.88 -7.58
N PHE A 143 5.24 27.06 -6.50
CA PHE A 143 4.71 27.17 -5.14
C PHE A 143 4.03 28.52 -4.85
N ASN A 144 4.15 29.51 -5.74
CA ASN A 144 3.53 30.83 -5.56
C ASN A 144 2.09 30.91 -6.09
N SER A 145 1.52 29.82 -6.62
CA SER A 145 0.15 29.80 -7.16
C SER A 145 -0.81 28.87 -6.41
N THR A 146 -0.60 28.62 -5.13
CA THR A 146 -1.71 28.25 -4.26
C THR A 146 -2.27 29.52 -3.66
N THR A 147 -3.35 30.03 -4.28
CA THR A 147 -4.34 30.82 -3.56
C THR A 147 -4.72 29.99 -2.34
N SER A 148 -4.15 30.36 -1.19
CA SER A 148 -4.57 29.81 0.08
C SER A 148 -6.08 30.04 0.15
N HIS A 149 -6.88 28.97 0.14
CA HIS A 149 -8.28 29.04 0.53
C HIS A 149 -8.34 29.29 2.04
N ILE A 150 -7.75 30.39 2.50
CA ILE A 150 -8.03 30.96 3.81
C ILE A 150 -9.51 31.27 3.73
N LEU A 151 -10.31 30.60 4.57
CA LEU A 151 -11.70 30.97 4.79
C LEU A 151 -11.74 32.47 5.05
N THR A 152 -12.24 33.22 4.07
CA THR A 152 -12.33 34.67 4.24
C THR A 152 -13.30 34.94 5.40
N PRO A 153 -13.10 36.02 6.17
CA PRO A 153 -13.99 36.36 7.29
C PRO A 153 -15.47 36.39 6.88
N LYS A 154 -15.75 36.77 5.62
CA LYS A 154 -17.10 36.78 5.04
C LYS A 154 -17.72 35.38 4.95
N LEU A 155 -16.94 34.35 4.58
CA LEU A 155 -17.42 32.98 4.48
C LEU A 155 -17.74 32.40 5.88
N LEU A 156 -16.90 32.70 6.88
CA LEU A 156 -17.15 32.31 8.27
C LEU A 156 -18.41 32.97 8.85
N ILE A 157 -18.61 34.26 8.58
CA ILE A 157 -19.82 34.97 9.00
C ILE A 157 -21.05 34.36 8.33
N SER A 158 -20.98 34.04 7.04
CA SER A 158 -22.12 33.46 6.31
C SER A 158 -22.48 32.06 6.83
N ILE A 159 -21.48 31.22 7.16
CA ILE A 159 -21.72 29.91 7.79
C ILE A 159 -22.37 30.09 9.16
N GLY A 160 -21.88 31.03 9.99
CA GLY A 160 -22.46 31.33 11.30
C GLY A 160 -23.92 31.82 11.23
N ILE A 161 -24.24 32.71 10.28
CA ILE A 161 -25.61 33.21 10.09
C ILE A 161 -26.56 32.09 9.68
N ILE A 162 -26.13 31.18 8.79
CA ILE A 162 -26.95 30.02 8.38
C ILE A 162 -27.19 29.08 9.56
N SER A 163 -26.19 28.81 10.39
CA SER A 163 -26.34 27.98 11.58
C SER A 163 -27.28 28.58 12.62
N VAL A 164 -27.24 29.90 12.83
CA VAL A 164 -28.15 30.61 13.75
C VAL A 164 -29.58 30.64 13.21
N LEU A 165 -29.77 30.89 11.91
CA LEU A 165 -31.10 30.85 11.29
C LEU A 165 -31.70 29.43 11.34
N ALA A 166 -30.90 28.40 11.10
CA ALA A 166 -31.34 27.02 11.21
C ALA A 166 -31.75 26.64 12.65
N TYR A 167 -31.09 27.22 13.66
CA TYR A 167 -31.45 27.04 15.07
C TYR A 167 -32.71 27.80 15.50
N ILE A 168 -33.01 28.94 14.87
CA ILE A 168 -34.21 29.74 15.17
C ILE A 168 -35.46 29.18 14.45
N LEU A 169 -35.27 28.46 13.34
CA LEU A 169 -36.33 27.86 12.55
C LEU A 169 -36.70 26.42 12.98
N TYR A 170 -36.07 25.90 14.03
CA TYR A 170 -36.36 24.60 14.66
C TYR A 170 -36.81 24.81 16.10
#